data_AF-A0A3N5FUX8-F1
#
_entry.id   AF-A0A3N5FUX8-F1
#
_cell.length_a   1.000
_cell.length_b   1.000
_cell.length_c   1.000
_cell.angle_alpha   90.00
_cell.angle_beta   90.00
_cell.angle_gamma   90.00
#
_symmetry.space_group_name_H-M   'P 1'
#
loop_
_entity.id
_entity.type
_entity.pdbx_description
1 polymer ?
#
loop_
_entity_poly.entity_id
_entity_poly.type
_entity_poly.pdbx_seq_one_letter_code
_entity_poly.pdbx_strand_id
1 'polypeptide(L)'
;MRRVMYCIMTVTVLTNWSAAALRADTEQASKPVSTSPSFEDVKAWVGAYKATHRGNRGKDWDINATTPAQIAADPAAQRLLAICGKDQRPVIPLLAWEYGGSDHQWIKPEKSALVYCVHVPVRNPTPNWQYDARKEQVTAAVYVLFPDQNPCKDQQGADQVVACIGDRSNFEILVDTASINDGRDVGLSLASASTAPMLILPDGTRVHLWDDA
;
A
#
# COMPACT_ATOMS: atom_id res chain seq x y z
N MET A 1 2.53 52.40 21.84
CA MET A 1 2.78 51.32 22.82
C MET A 1 1.47 51.02 23.54
N ARG A 2 0.77 49.94 23.19
CA ARG A 2 -0.50 49.53 23.84
C ARG A 2 -0.25 48.24 24.62
N ARG A 3 -0.47 48.28 25.93
CA ARG A 3 -0.43 47.12 26.83
C ARG A 3 -1.78 46.40 26.76
N VAL A 4 -1.77 45.12 26.42
CA VAL A 4 -2.94 44.24 26.50
C VAL A 4 -2.80 43.42 27.78
N MET A 5 -3.79 43.54 28.66
CA MET A 5 -3.83 42.92 29.98
C MET A 5 -4.59 41.59 29.86
N TYR A 6 -3.93 40.47 30.15
CA TYR A 6 -4.54 39.14 30.14
C TYR A 6 -5.11 38.83 31.53
N CYS A 7 -6.40 38.50 31.59
CA CYS A 7 -7.05 37.99 32.79
C CYS A 7 -7.04 36.45 32.72
N ILE A 8 -6.29 35.81 33.63
CA ILE A 8 -6.23 34.35 33.76
C ILE A 8 -7.34 33.95 34.75
N MET A 9 -8.36 33.24 34.26
CA MET A 9 -9.33 32.56 35.12
C MET A 9 -8.95 31.09 35.26
N THR A 10 -8.49 30.74 36.45
CA THR A 10 -8.22 29.36 36.86
C THR A 10 -9.52 28.73 37.33
N VAL A 11 -10.01 27.71 36.61
CA VAL A 11 -11.17 26.91 37.03
C VAL A 11 -10.66 25.59 37.59
N THR A 12 -10.74 25.44 38.91
CA THR A 12 -10.44 24.20 39.61
C THR A 12 -11.70 23.35 39.68
N VAL A 13 -11.74 22.23 38.96
CA VAL A 13 -12.82 21.25 39.08
C VAL A 13 -12.33 20.10 39.96
N LEU A 14 -12.84 20.02 41.19
CA LEU A 14 -12.72 18.87 42.07
C LEU A 14 -13.78 17.85 41.68
N THR A 15 -13.39 16.70 41.15
CA THR A 15 -14.30 15.55 40.98
C THR A 15 -14.00 14.51 42.07
N ASN A 16 -15.02 14.23 42.88
CA ASN A 16 -15.02 13.18 43.90
C ASN A 16 -14.94 11.81 43.23
N TRP A 17 -13.91 11.04 43.56
CA TRP A 17 -13.80 9.63 43.21
C TRP A 17 -14.39 8.78 44.35
N SER A 18 -15.53 8.16 44.10
CA SER A 18 -16.06 7.10 44.96
C SER A 18 -15.35 5.79 44.64
N ALA A 19 -14.69 5.24 45.66
CA ALA A 19 -14.07 3.92 45.64
C ALA A 19 -15.16 2.83 45.56
N ALA A 20 -15.17 2.06 44.47
CA ALA A 20 -15.94 0.84 44.34
C ALA A 20 -15.00 -0.34 44.01
N ALA A 21 -14.83 -1.18 45.02
CA ALA A 21 -14.56 -2.62 45.04
C ALA A 21 -13.77 -3.26 43.87
N LEU A 22 -12.59 -3.77 44.23
CA LEU A 22 -11.86 -4.81 43.51
C LEU A 22 -12.73 -6.06 43.29
N ARG A 23 -12.93 -6.42 42.02
CA ARG A 23 -12.99 -7.82 41.56
C ARG A 23 -12.00 -7.95 40.42
N ALA A 24 -10.83 -8.50 40.72
CA ALA A 24 -9.83 -8.88 39.73
C ALA A 24 -10.18 -10.26 39.19
N ASP A 25 -11.25 -10.33 38.37
CA ASP A 25 -11.38 -11.45 37.45
C ASP A 25 -10.39 -11.20 36.32
N THR A 26 -9.40 -12.08 36.25
CA THR A 26 -8.33 -12.04 35.26
C THR A 26 -8.93 -12.45 33.92
N GLU A 27 -9.62 -11.52 33.27
CA GLU A 27 -10.02 -11.62 31.87
C GLU A 27 -8.74 -11.46 31.05
N GLN A 28 -8.03 -12.57 30.90
CA GLN A 28 -6.92 -12.71 29.98
C GLN A 28 -7.52 -12.65 28.57
N ALA A 29 -7.83 -11.44 28.12
CA ALA A 29 -8.31 -11.13 26.79
C ALA A 29 -7.29 -11.73 25.81
N SER A 30 -7.65 -12.86 25.23
CA SER A 30 -6.87 -13.53 24.21
C SER A 30 -6.69 -12.53 23.09
N LYS A 31 -5.48 -11.98 22.99
CA LYS A 31 -5.09 -11.03 21.95
C LYS A 31 -5.50 -11.67 20.63
N PRO A 32 -6.40 -11.05 19.84
CA PRO A 32 -6.88 -11.68 18.61
C PRO A 32 -5.66 -12.00 17.76
N VAL A 33 -5.47 -13.29 17.46
CA VAL A 33 -4.44 -13.73 16.53
C VAL A 33 -4.91 -13.20 15.17
N SER A 34 -4.34 -12.07 14.78
CA SER A 34 -4.57 -11.49 13.46
C SER A 34 -3.91 -12.43 12.44
N THR A 35 -4.65 -13.44 12.01
CA THR A 35 -4.20 -14.32 10.93
C THR A 35 -4.15 -13.51 9.65
N SER A 36 -2.95 -13.33 9.09
CA SER A 36 -2.78 -12.81 7.74
C SER A 36 -3.63 -13.63 6.76
N PRO A 37 -4.25 -13.00 5.74
CA PRO A 37 -5.13 -13.71 4.82
C PRO A 37 -4.32 -14.73 4.00
N SER A 38 -4.95 -15.83 3.62
CA SER A 38 -4.36 -16.80 2.70
C SER A 38 -4.46 -16.31 1.24
N PHE A 39 -3.68 -16.92 0.34
CA PHE A 39 -3.77 -16.65 -1.10
C PHE A 39 -5.18 -16.83 -1.65
N GLU A 40 -5.88 -17.91 -1.25
CA GLU A 40 -7.24 -18.19 -1.71
C GLU A 40 -8.25 -17.18 -1.14
N ASP A 41 -8.06 -16.68 0.09
CA ASP A 41 -8.89 -15.59 0.63
C ASP A 41 -8.75 -14.34 -0.22
N VAL A 42 -7.50 -13.91 -0.50
CA VAL A 42 -7.24 -12.72 -1.31
C VAL A 42 -7.79 -12.88 -2.72
N LYS A 43 -7.57 -14.04 -3.35
CA LYS A 43 -8.11 -14.34 -4.69
C LYS A 43 -9.64 -14.28 -4.72
N ALA A 44 -10.30 -14.82 -3.70
CA ALA A 44 -11.75 -14.74 -3.56
C ALA A 44 -12.22 -13.29 -3.37
N TRP A 45 -11.53 -12.49 -2.56
CA TRP A 45 -11.85 -11.08 -2.35
C TRP A 45 -11.69 -10.26 -3.63
N VAL A 46 -10.61 -10.49 -4.38
CA VAL A 46 -10.38 -9.87 -5.69
C VAL A 46 -11.50 -10.20 -6.67
N GLY A 47 -11.90 -11.48 -6.75
CA GLY A 47 -13.02 -11.91 -7.59
C GLY A 47 -14.34 -11.24 -7.20
N ALA A 48 -14.64 -11.18 -5.90
CA ALA A 48 -15.84 -10.52 -5.38
C ALA A 48 -15.84 -9.01 -5.67
N TYR A 49 -14.71 -8.33 -5.43
CA TYR A 49 -14.53 -6.91 -5.70
C TYR A 49 -14.77 -6.59 -7.18
N LYS A 50 -14.13 -7.35 -8.07
CA LYS A 50 -14.30 -7.20 -9.51
C LYS A 50 -15.75 -7.41 -9.96
N ALA A 51 -16.45 -8.36 -9.33
CA ALA A 51 -17.84 -8.65 -9.64
C ALA A 51 -18.81 -7.54 -9.24
N THR A 52 -18.51 -6.73 -8.22
CA THR A 52 -19.35 -5.61 -7.76
C THR A 52 -18.99 -4.27 -8.41
N HIS A 53 -17.79 -4.14 -8.99
CA HIS A 53 -17.29 -2.90 -9.60
C HIS A 53 -17.26 -2.95 -11.14
N ARG A 54 -18.36 -3.36 -11.79
CA ARG A 54 -18.39 -3.65 -13.24
C ARG A 54 -18.39 -2.43 -14.18
N GLY A 55 -18.28 -1.21 -13.66
CA GLY A 55 -18.35 0.02 -14.45
C GLY A 55 -17.07 0.35 -15.24
N ASN A 56 -17.18 1.34 -16.13
CA ASN A 56 -16.06 1.99 -16.84
C ASN A 56 -15.02 1.06 -17.48
N ARG A 57 -15.47 -0.05 -18.09
CA ARG A 57 -14.61 -1.04 -18.79
C ARG A 57 -13.50 -1.63 -17.92
N GLY A 58 -13.67 -1.65 -16.59
CA GLY A 58 -12.67 -2.16 -15.65
C GLY A 58 -11.79 -1.10 -15.01
N LYS A 59 -11.94 0.18 -15.39
CA LYS A 59 -11.29 1.29 -14.67
C LYS A 59 -11.70 1.37 -13.21
N ASP A 60 -12.96 1.03 -12.91
CA ASP A 60 -13.48 1.03 -11.54
C ASP A 60 -12.97 -0.16 -10.70
N TRP A 61 -12.21 -1.10 -11.30
CA TRP A 61 -11.54 -2.15 -10.56
C TRP A 61 -10.27 -1.66 -9.87
N ASP A 62 -9.70 -0.55 -10.35
CA ASP A 62 -8.44 -0.05 -9.84
C ASP A 62 -8.64 0.56 -8.45
N ILE A 63 -8.44 -0.28 -7.43
CA ILE A 63 -8.52 0.08 -6.01
C ILE A 63 -7.56 1.22 -5.65
N ASN A 64 -6.54 1.43 -6.45
CA ASN A 64 -5.54 2.43 -6.19
C ASN A 64 -5.97 3.78 -6.84
N ALA A 65 -6.62 3.77 -8.01
CA ALA A 65 -7.27 4.97 -8.58
C ALA A 65 -8.46 5.49 -7.74
N THR A 66 -8.91 4.74 -6.75
CA THR A 66 -10.03 5.08 -5.88
C THR A 66 -9.66 6.18 -4.87
N THR A 67 -10.46 7.25 -4.80
CA THR A 67 -10.23 8.35 -3.86
C THR A 67 -10.40 7.92 -2.40
N PRO A 68 -9.81 8.64 -1.43
CA PRO A 68 -10.00 8.34 0.00
C PRO A 68 -11.47 8.26 0.43
N ALA A 69 -12.35 9.11 -0.11
CA ALA A 69 -13.78 9.10 0.21
C ALA A 69 -14.49 7.86 -0.35
N GLN A 70 -14.16 7.44 -1.57
CA GLN A 70 -14.69 6.21 -2.16
C GLN A 70 -14.18 4.97 -1.41
N ILE A 71 -12.90 4.93 -1.05
CA ILE A 71 -12.34 3.86 -0.20
C ILE A 71 -13.09 3.82 1.13
N ALA A 72 -13.32 4.97 1.78
CA ALA A 72 -14.04 5.03 3.05
C ALA A 72 -15.47 4.48 2.96
N ALA A 73 -16.11 4.56 1.79
CA ALA A 73 -17.45 4.06 1.53
C ALA A 73 -17.51 2.59 1.04
N ASP A 74 -16.37 1.98 0.71
CA ASP A 74 -16.28 0.63 0.16
C ASP A 74 -15.47 -0.32 1.07
N PRO A 75 -16.14 -1.13 1.90
CA PRO A 75 -15.47 -2.11 2.76
C PRO A 75 -14.64 -3.16 2.00
N ALA A 76 -14.96 -3.45 0.74
CA ALA A 76 -14.20 -4.40 -0.06
C ALA A 76 -12.88 -3.77 -0.54
N ALA A 77 -12.89 -2.50 -0.98
CA ALA A 77 -11.68 -1.75 -1.26
C ALA A 77 -10.79 -1.63 -0.01
N GLN A 78 -11.37 -1.27 1.15
CA GLN A 78 -10.62 -1.19 2.42
C GLN A 78 -9.94 -2.50 2.75
N ARG A 79 -10.65 -3.62 2.59
CA ARG A 79 -10.12 -4.95 2.85
C ARG A 79 -8.94 -5.28 1.94
N LEU A 80 -9.05 -5.02 0.63
CA LEU A 80 -7.97 -5.27 -0.31
C LEU A 80 -6.75 -4.39 -0.02
N LEU A 81 -6.97 -3.09 0.25
CA LEU A 81 -5.89 -2.15 0.60
C LEU A 81 -5.16 -2.53 1.88
N ALA A 82 -5.87 -3.09 2.86
CA ALA A 82 -5.30 -3.53 4.14
C ALA A 82 -4.48 -4.83 4.05
N ILE A 83 -4.46 -5.52 2.90
CA ILE A 83 -3.62 -6.71 2.72
C ILE A 83 -2.14 -6.35 2.81
N CYS A 84 -1.77 -5.20 2.26
CA CYS A 84 -0.44 -4.65 2.45
C CYS A 84 -0.39 -3.88 3.78
N GLY A 85 0.81 -3.80 4.35
CA GLY A 85 1.07 -3.05 5.57
C GLY A 85 0.91 -1.54 5.40
N LYS A 86 1.21 -0.82 6.49
CA LYS A 86 1.21 0.64 6.51
C LYS A 86 2.19 1.20 5.46
N ASP A 87 1.83 2.34 4.88
CA ASP A 87 2.64 3.10 3.90
C ASP A 87 2.96 2.29 2.64
N GLN A 88 2.02 1.42 2.25
CA GLN A 88 2.10 0.58 1.07
C GLN A 88 0.75 0.56 0.34
N ARG A 89 0.80 0.21 -0.95
CA ARG A 89 -0.38 -0.06 -1.77
C ARG A 89 -0.26 -1.43 -2.46
N PRO A 90 -1.33 -2.24 -2.45
CA PRO A 90 -1.37 -3.47 -3.25
C PRO A 90 -1.58 -3.14 -4.72
N VAL A 91 -0.64 -3.53 -5.56
CA VAL A 91 -0.85 -3.70 -7.00
C VAL A 91 -1.33 -5.12 -7.24
N ILE A 92 -2.61 -5.24 -7.60
CA ILE A 92 -3.28 -6.51 -7.88
C ILE A 92 -3.52 -6.58 -9.39
N PRO A 93 -2.76 -7.37 -10.16
CA PRO A 93 -2.82 -7.40 -11.63
C PRO A 93 -4.22 -7.56 -12.23
N LEU A 94 -5.08 -8.35 -11.58
CA LEU A 94 -6.46 -8.57 -12.04
C LEU A 94 -7.38 -7.35 -11.91
N LEU A 95 -6.95 -6.35 -11.14
CA LEU A 95 -7.67 -5.12 -10.81
C LEU A 95 -6.96 -3.86 -11.32
N ALA A 96 -5.63 -3.92 -11.52
CA ALA A 96 -4.81 -2.78 -11.92
C ALA A 96 -5.17 -2.33 -13.34
N TRP A 97 -5.45 -1.04 -13.48
CA TRP A 97 -5.78 -0.44 -14.75
C TRP A 97 -4.77 0.66 -15.11
N GLU A 98 -4.42 1.57 -14.20
CA GLU A 98 -3.55 2.73 -14.51
C GLU A 98 -3.31 3.68 -13.32
N TYR A 99 -2.12 4.31 -13.28
CA TYR A 99 -1.89 5.55 -12.54
C TYR A 99 -1.23 6.65 -13.38
N GLY A 100 -1.81 7.85 -13.38
CA GLY A 100 -1.20 9.08 -13.93
C GLY A 100 -1.50 9.39 -15.41
N GLY A 101 -2.01 8.44 -16.19
CA GLY A 101 -2.24 8.56 -17.63
C GLY A 101 -3.61 8.07 -18.11
N SER A 102 -3.76 7.81 -19.41
CA SER A 102 -4.90 7.05 -20.00
C SER A 102 -4.47 5.83 -20.84
N ASP A 103 -3.21 5.43 -20.75
CA ASP A 103 -2.47 4.74 -21.78
C ASP A 103 -2.23 3.23 -21.58
N HIS A 104 -2.31 2.61 -20.38
CA HIS A 104 -2.00 1.15 -20.31
C HIS A 104 -2.65 0.33 -19.20
N GLN A 105 -3.45 -0.66 -19.59
CA GLN A 105 -3.95 -1.75 -18.73
C GLN A 105 -2.84 -2.74 -18.35
N TRP A 106 -3.00 -3.45 -17.23
CA TRP A 106 -2.16 -4.62 -16.94
C TRP A 106 -2.27 -5.67 -18.05
N ILE A 107 -1.13 -6.02 -18.67
CA ILE A 107 -1.06 -6.98 -19.76
C ILE A 107 -0.85 -8.39 -19.19
N LYS A 108 -1.69 -9.35 -19.59
CA LYS A 108 -1.64 -10.77 -19.16
C LYS A 108 -1.65 -10.95 -17.63
N PRO A 109 -2.66 -10.40 -16.92
CA PRO A 109 -2.70 -10.47 -15.45
C PRO A 109 -2.74 -11.90 -14.91
N GLU A 110 -3.22 -12.88 -15.69
CA GLU A 110 -3.26 -14.30 -15.34
C GLU A 110 -1.88 -14.96 -15.23
N LYS A 111 -0.84 -14.37 -15.83
CA LYS A 111 0.54 -14.85 -15.70
C LYS A 111 1.23 -14.28 -14.47
N SER A 112 0.57 -13.36 -13.76
CA SER A 112 1.21 -12.55 -12.76
C SER A 112 1.14 -13.10 -11.35
N ALA A 113 2.04 -12.62 -10.48
CA ALA A 113 1.84 -12.79 -9.04
C ALA A 113 0.52 -12.15 -8.62
N LEU A 114 -0.12 -12.69 -7.58
CA LEU A 114 -1.45 -12.21 -7.18
C LEU A 114 -1.42 -10.78 -6.63
N VAL A 115 -0.40 -10.46 -5.81
CA VAL A 115 -0.26 -9.14 -5.18
C VAL A 115 1.21 -8.75 -5.12
N TYR A 116 1.51 -7.56 -5.64
CA TYR A 116 2.72 -6.82 -5.31
C TYR A 116 2.35 -5.75 -4.31
N CYS A 117 3.06 -5.64 -3.22
CA CYS A 117 2.88 -4.55 -2.29
C CYS A 117 4.04 -3.58 -2.42
N VAL A 118 3.70 -2.36 -2.81
CA VAL A 118 4.66 -1.31 -3.16
C VAL A 118 4.63 -0.26 -2.07
N HIS A 119 5.79 0.10 -1.54
CA HIS A 119 5.89 1.24 -0.63
C HIS A 119 5.64 2.54 -1.37
N VAL A 120 4.80 3.40 -0.78
CA VAL A 120 4.35 4.65 -1.40
C VAL A 120 5.04 5.87 -0.76
N PRO A 121 4.97 7.06 -1.38
CA PRO A 121 5.50 8.29 -0.85
C PRO A 121 5.03 8.58 0.57
N VAL A 122 6.00 8.93 1.41
CA VAL A 122 5.81 9.33 2.79
C VAL A 122 6.55 10.64 3.02
N ARG A 123 5.99 11.49 3.88
CA ARG A 123 6.57 12.82 4.16
C ARG A 123 7.99 12.73 4.73
N ASN A 124 8.22 11.77 5.63
CA ASN A 124 9.53 11.53 6.24
C ASN A 124 10.10 10.26 5.61
N PRO A 125 11.33 10.29 5.05
CA PRO A 125 11.96 9.12 4.48
C PRO A 125 12.03 7.95 5.48
N THR A 126 11.92 6.74 4.95
CA THR A 126 12.03 5.49 5.71
C THR A 126 13.06 4.58 5.02
N PRO A 127 13.51 3.49 5.67
CA PRO A 127 14.33 2.50 4.99
C PRO A 127 13.66 1.91 3.74
N ASN A 128 12.33 1.93 3.65
CA ASN A 128 11.58 1.29 2.56
C ASN A 128 11.10 2.26 1.48
N TRP A 129 11.24 3.56 1.71
CA TRP A 129 10.90 4.58 0.73
C TRP A 129 11.69 5.86 1.00
N GLN A 130 12.36 6.38 -0.02
CA GLN A 130 13.15 7.59 0.05
C GLN A 130 13.12 8.35 -1.28
N TYR A 131 13.23 9.68 -1.19
CA TYR A 131 13.41 10.56 -2.35
C TYR A 131 14.72 11.34 -2.20
N ASP A 132 15.63 11.17 -3.16
CA ASP A 132 16.84 11.96 -3.32
C ASP A 132 16.58 13.12 -4.28
N ALA A 133 16.29 14.30 -3.73
CA ALA A 133 16.01 15.50 -4.51
C ALA A 133 17.19 16.00 -5.36
N ARG A 134 18.44 15.57 -5.07
CA ARG A 134 19.60 15.97 -5.88
C ARG A 134 19.72 15.15 -7.16
N LYS A 135 19.22 13.92 -7.13
CA LYS A 135 19.21 13.00 -8.27
C LYS A 135 17.84 12.92 -8.95
N GLU A 136 16.83 13.57 -8.37
CA GLU A 136 15.43 13.41 -8.73
C GLU A 136 15.09 11.90 -8.82
N GLN A 137 15.38 11.17 -7.74
CA GLN A 137 15.26 9.71 -7.71
C GLN A 137 14.50 9.23 -6.49
N VAL A 138 13.46 8.43 -6.71
CA VAL A 138 12.76 7.64 -5.70
C VAL A 138 13.42 6.27 -5.59
N THR A 139 13.60 5.79 -4.36
CA THR A 139 13.86 4.37 -4.11
C THR A 139 12.72 3.83 -3.28
N ALA A 140 12.04 2.80 -3.76
CA ALA A 140 10.85 2.24 -3.11
C ALA A 140 10.95 0.72 -3.02
N ALA A 141 10.65 0.19 -1.84
CA ALA A 141 10.62 -1.25 -1.62
C ALA A 141 9.34 -1.87 -2.20
N VAL A 142 9.50 -3.01 -2.84
CA VAL A 142 8.43 -3.87 -3.37
C VAL A 142 8.56 -5.23 -2.70
N TYR A 143 7.44 -5.85 -2.32
CA TYR A 143 7.42 -7.26 -1.95
C TYR A 143 6.30 -7.99 -2.65
N VAL A 144 6.52 -9.27 -2.92
CA VAL A 144 5.51 -10.15 -3.50
C VAL A 144 4.82 -10.89 -2.37
N LEU A 145 3.50 -10.80 -2.32
CA LEU A 145 2.74 -11.64 -1.40
C LEU A 145 2.57 -13.04 -2.00
N PHE A 146 2.64 -14.06 -1.15
CA PHE A 146 2.51 -15.48 -1.54
C PHE A 146 3.48 -15.91 -2.66
N PRO A 147 4.80 -15.65 -2.54
CA PRO A 147 5.77 -15.96 -3.60
C PRO A 147 5.72 -17.41 -4.07
N ASP A 148 5.42 -18.35 -3.16
CA ASP A 148 5.39 -19.79 -3.41
C ASP A 148 4.10 -20.29 -4.09
N GLN A 149 3.11 -19.41 -4.25
CA GLN A 149 1.79 -19.72 -4.83
C GLN A 149 1.55 -19.04 -6.18
N ASN A 150 2.52 -18.27 -6.66
CA ASN A 150 2.44 -17.57 -7.95
C ASN A 150 2.78 -18.51 -9.13
N PRO A 151 2.39 -18.16 -10.37
CA PRO A 151 2.63 -19.00 -11.55
C PRO A 151 4.10 -19.36 -11.83
N CYS A 152 5.03 -18.57 -11.32
CA CYS A 152 6.48 -18.67 -11.56
C CYS A 152 7.26 -19.00 -10.28
N LYS A 153 6.60 -19.67 -9.33
CA LYS A 153 7.17 -20.13 -8.05
C LYS A 153 8.46 -20.95 -8.16
N ASP A 154 8.77 -21.49 -9.34
CA ASP A 154 10.00 -22.26 -9.58
C ASP A 154 11.24 -21.36 -9.80
N GLN A 155 11.04 -20.05 -9.94
CA GLN A 155 12.09 -19.03 -9.98
C GLN A 155 12.23 -18.35 -8.61
N GLN A 156 13.32 -17.62 -8.40
CA GLN A 156 13.59 -16.93 -7.13
C GLN A 156 13.94 -15.45 -7.32
N GLY A 157 13.67 -14.66 -6.29
CA GLY A 157 14.05 -13.25 -6.22
C GLY A 157 13.57 -12.40 -7.41
N ALA A 158 14.47 -11.57 -7.95
CA ALA A 158 14.13 -10.70 -9.07
C ALA A 158 13.72 -11.51 -10.32
N ASP A 159 14.36 -12.65 -10.58
CA ASP A 159 14.01 -13.52 -11.71
C ASP A 159 12.58 -14.06 -11.60
N GLN A 160 12.12 -14.35 -10.37
CA GLN A 160 10.72 -14.70 -10.13
C GLN A 160 9.79 -13.58 -10.54
N VAL A 161 10.07 -12.34 -10.13
CA VAL A 161 9.21 -11.20 -10.45
C VAL A 161 9.26 -10.91 -11.94
N VAL A 162 10.42 -10.92 -12.59
CA VAL A 162 10.55 -10.73 -14.04
C VAL A 162 9.78 -11.80 -14.82
N ALA A 163 9.83 -13.07 -14.37
CA ALA A 163 9.02 -14.14 -14.97
C ALA A 163 7.52 -13.96 -14.68
N CYS A 164 7.18 -13.43 -13.50
CA CYS A 164 5.81 -13.23 -13.01
C CYS A 164 5.22 -11.87 -13.33
N ILE A 165 5.90 -10.93 -13.96
CA ILE A 165 5.26 -9.63 -14.21
C ILE A 165 4.28 -9.74 -15.40
N GLY A 166 4.34 -10.84 -16.15
CA GLY A 166 3.48 -11.16 -17.30
C GLY A 166 3.88 -10.44 -18.60
N ASP A 167 4.22 -9.16 -18.49
CA ASP A 167 4.78 -8.31 -19.54
C ASP A 167 5.70 -7.25 -18.94
N ARG A 168 6.85 -6.96 -19.58
CA ARG A 168 7.84 -6.03 -19.00
C ARG A 168 7.28 -4.61 -18.84
N SER A 169 6.37 -4.19 -19.72
CA SER A 169 5.73 -2.87 -19.58
C SER A 169 4.91 -2.73 -18.28
N ASN A 170 4.50 -3.83 -17.65
CA ASN A 170 3.76 -3.78 -16.39
C ASN A 170 4.63 -3.35 -15.19
N PHE A 171 5.97 -3.33 -15.33
CA PHE A 171 6.83 -2.74 -14.30
C PHE A 171 6.51 -1.26 -14.04
N GLU A 172 6.03 -0.55 -15.07
CA GLU A 172 5.62 0.85 -14.94
C GLU A 172 4.54 1.03 -13.87
N ILE A 173 3.59 0.10 -13.76
CA ILE A 173 2.54 0.17 -12.74
C ILE A 173 3.12 0.09 -11.32
N LEU A 174 4.21 -0.66 -11.12
CA LEU A 174 4.91 -0.70 -9.83
C LEU A 174 5.65 0.62 -9.56
N VAL A 175 6.26 1.20 -10.60
CA VAL A 175 6.93 2.51 -10.55
C VAL A 175 5.93 3.62 -10.23
N ASP A 176 4.81 3.69 -10.94
CA ASP A 176 3.74 4.67 -10.71
C ASP A 176 3.16 4.56 -9.31
N THR A 177 3.02 3.34 -8.80
CA THR A 177 2.54 3.12 -7.44
C THR A 177 3.56 3.63 -6.41
N ALA A 178 4.86 3.45 -6.65
CA ALA A 178 5.93 3.96 -5.80
C ALA A 178 6.01 5.49 -5.77
N SER A 179 5.49 6.16 -6.81
CA SER A 179 5.40 7.61 -6.94
C SER A 179 3.99 8.16 -6.80
N ILE A 180 3.00 7.34 -6.37
CA ILE A 180 1.54 7.64 -6.39
C ILE A 180 1.19 9.12 -6.21
N ASN A 181 0.38 9.65 -7.13
CA ASN A 181 -0.02 11.06 -7.19
C ASN A 181 1.17 12.03 -7.25
N ASP A 182 2.30 11.61 -7.82
CA ASP A 182 3.58 12.33 -7.85
C ASP A 182 4.05 12.76 -6.44
N GLY A 183 3.66 12.02 -5.40
CA GLY A 183 3.91 12.38 -4.01
C GLY A 183 3.22 13.66 -3.52
N ARG A 184 2.27 14.22 -4.29
CA ARG A 184 1.58 15.48 -3.94
C ARG A 184 0.84 15.39 -2.62
N ASP A 185 0.28 14.23 -2.29
CA ASP A 185 -0.46 13.97 -1.05
C ASP A 185 0.40 14.12 0.22
N VAL A 186 1.73 14.01 0.08
CA VAL A 186 2.69 14.14 1.17
C VAL A 186 3.57 15.39 1.02
N GLY A 187 3.22 16.30 0.11
CA GLY A 187 3.92 17.56 -0.12
C GLY A 187 5.21 17.45 -0.93
N LEU A 188 5.32 16.41 -1.78
CA LEU A 188 6.42 16.22 -2.72
C LEU A 188 5.98 16.55 -4.16
N SER A 189 6.95 16.61 -5.07
CA SER A 189 6.74 16.83 -6.51
C SER A 189 7.63 15.86 -7.28
N LEU A 190 7.11 14.66 -7.53
CA LEU A 190 7.85 13.52 -8.09
C LEU A 190 7.60 13.30 -9.59
N ALA A 191 6.90 14.22 -10.26
CA ALA A 191 6.49 14.06 -11.67
C ALA A 191 7.64 13.86 -12.67
N SER A 192 8.85 14.33 -12.32
CA SER A 192 10.06 14.14 -13.13
C SER A 192 11.05 13.14 -12.51
N ALA A 193 10.70 12.56 -11.35
CA ALA A 193 11.62 11.70 -10.62
C ALA A 193 11.69 10.31 -11.26
N SER A 194 12.91 9.83 -11.46
CA SER A 194 13.15 8.42 -11.76
C SER A 194 12.81 7.56 -10.54
N THR A 195 12.43 6.30 -10.75
CA THR A 195 12.12 5.38 -9.65
C THR A 195 12.95 4.11 -9.74
N ALA A 196 13.62 3.76 -8.65
CA ALA A 196 14.36 2.52 -8.48
C ALA A 196 13.59 1.57 -7.55
N PRO A 197 12.80 0.62 -8.09
CA PRO A 197 12.10 -0.38 -7.29
C PRO A 197 13.08 -1.41 -6.72
N MET A 198 13.01 -1.63 -5.41
CA MET A 198 13.85 -2.58 -4.68
C MET A 198 12.99 -3.74 -4.18
N LEU A 199 13.18 -4.94 -4.72
CA LEU A 199 12.52 -6.13 -4.21
C LEU A 199 13.09 -6.53 -2.84
N ILE A 200 12.22 -6.69 -1.86
CA ILE A 200 12.53 -7.27 -0.55
C ILE A 200 12.19 -8.75 -0.57
N LEU A 201 13.20 -9.59 -0.35
CA LEU A 201 13.05 -11.04 -0.29
C LEU A 201 12.53 -11.50 1.08
N PRO A 202 12.03 -12.74 1.22
CA PRO A 202 11.53 -13.26 2.49
C PRO A 202 12.54 -13.23 3.64
N ASP A 203 13.84 -13.29 3.35
CA ASP A 203 14.93 -13.17 4.32
C ASP A 203 15.28 -11.71 4.69
N GLY A 204 14.56 -10.73 4.11
CA GLY A 204 14.75 -9.30 4.31
C GLY A 204 15.84 -8.68 3.45
N THR A 205 16.56 -9.46 2.63
CA THR A 205 17.55 -8.92 1.70
C THR A 205 16.88 -8.11 0.59
N ARG A 206 17.66 -7.21 -0.01
CA ARG A 206 17.17 -6.28 -1.03
C ARG A 206 17.91 -6.48 -2.34
N VAL A 207 17.17 -6.59 -3.42
CA VAL A 207 17.71 -6.66 -4.77
C VAL A 207 17.04 -5.60 -5.65
N HIS A 208 17.78 -5.01 -6.58
CA HIS A 208 17.17 -4.13 -7.56
C HIS A 208 16.23 -4.97 -8.43
N LEU A 209 15.00 -4.50 -8.61
CA LEU A 209 13.96 -5.34 -9.19
C LEU A 209 14.12 -5.45 -10.71
N TRP A 210 14.57 -4.38 -11.35
CA TRP A 210 14.76 -4.32 -12.80
C TRP A 210 15.69 -3.17 -13.17
N ASP A 211 16.75 -3.48 -13.92
CA ASP A 211 17.57 -2.48 -14.60
C ASP A 211 16.99 -2.23 -16.00
N ASP A 212 16.70 -0.97 -16.33
CA ASP A 212 16.46 -0.55 -17.71
C ASP A 212 17.72 -0.85 -18.54
N ALA A 213 17.71 -1.97 -19.25
CA ALA A 213 18.79 -2.41 -20.14
C ALA A 213 18.66 -1.80 -21.52
#